data_AF-U9UC79-F1
#
_entry.id   AF-U9UC79-F1
#
_cell.length_a   1.000
_cell.length_b   1.000
_cell.length_c   1.000
_cell.angle_alpha   90.00
_cell.angle_beta   90.00
_cell.angle_gamma   90.00
#
_symmetry.space_group_name_H-M   'P 1'
#
loop_
_entity.id
_entity.type
_entity.pdbx_description
1 polymer ?
#
loop_
_entity_poly.entity_id
_entity_poly.type
_entity_poly.pdbx_seq_one_letter_code
_entity_poly.pdbx_strand_id
1 'polypeptide(L)' 'MEIVNSNDENSFDPTPRLKSSPIPIKFISFNWKDENCVYCGEKYIKAFFCYQLYCQKCLSRYINDITDNNIYLDNAVEIV' A
#
# COMPACT_ATOMS: atom_id res chain seq x y z
N MET A 1 -7.93 44.72 -22.11
CA MET A 1 -6.55 44.72 -21.56
C MET A 1 -6.32 43.31 -21.05
N GLU A 2 -5.49 42.55 -21.76
CA GLU A 2 -5.18 41.16 -21.42
C GLU A 2 -4.40 41.15 -20.10
N ILE A 3 -4.93 40.45 -19.10
CA ILE A 3 -4.22 40.24 -17.84
C ILE A 3 -3.29 39.06 -18.09
N VAL A 4 -2.00 39.38 -18.15
CA VAL A 4 -0.86 38.47 -18.29
C VAL A 4 -0.95 37.35 -17.24
N ASN A 5 -0.95 36.10 -17.72
CA ASN A 5 -0.76 34.89 -16.92
C ASN A 5 0.59 34.96 -16.22
N SER A 6 0.59 35.23 -14.92
CA SER A 6 1.76 35.05 -14.07
C SER A 6 1.87 33.59 -13.64
N ASN A 7 2.70 32.84 -14.36
CA ASN A 7 3.46 31.66 -13.96
C ASN A 7 3.06 30.99 -12.63
N ASP A 8 2.06 30.10 -12.68
CA ASP A 8 1.81 29.07 -11.65
C ASP A 8 2.68 27.81 -11.91
N GLU A 9 3.93 27.98 -12.33
CA GLU A 9 4.85 26.86 -12.66
C GLU A 9 5.47 26.18 -11.42
N ASN A 10 4.90 26.39 -10.23
CA ASN A 10 5.37 25.69 -9.04
C ASN A 10 4.21 25.32 -8.11
N SER A 11 3.19 24.68 -8.68
CA SER A 11 2.31 23.79 -7.91
C SER A 11 3.15 22.63 -7.40
N PHE A 12 3.82 22.82 -6.26
CA PHE A 12 4.39 21.73 -5.47
C PHE A 12 3.22 20.81 -5.12
N ASP A 13 3.08 19.69 -5.83
CA ASP A 13 2.20 18.60 -5.42
C ASP A 13 2.91 17.93 -4.24
N PRO A 14 2.48 18.16 -2.99
CA PRO A 14 3.18 17.62 -1.81
C PRO A 14 3.14 16.09 -1.78
N THR A 15 2.39 15.47 -2.70
CA THR A 15 2.30 14.03 -2.87
C THR A 15 2.73 13.70 -4.31
N PRO A 16 4.03 13.77 -4.65
CA PRO A 16 4.49 13.36 -5.98
C PRO A 16 4.05 11.92 -6.18
N ARG A 17 2.97 11.78 -6.96
CA ARG A 17 2.10 10.59 -7.04
C ARG A 17 2.85 9.33 -6.62
N LEU A 18 2.70 8.94 -5.35
CA LEU A 18 2.88 7.54 -4.98
C LEU A 18 1.88 6.83 -5.89
N LYS A 19 2.37 6.24 -7.00
CA LYS A 19 1.51 5.54 -7.94
C LYS A 19 0.74 4.56 -7.09
N SER A 20 -0.56 4.83 -6.89
CA SER A 20 -1.39 3.99 -6.06
C SER A 20 -1.27 2.59 -6.62
N SER A 21 -0.92 1.61 -5.78
CA SER A 21 -0.96 0.23 -6.23
C SER A 21 -2.32 -0.01 -6.88
N PRO A 22 -2.38 -0.59 -8.10
CA PRO A 22 -3.66 -0.89 -8.74
C PRO A 22 -4.51 -1.84 -7.88
N ILE A 23 -3.87 -2.54 -6.94
CA ILE A 23 -4.50 -3.50 -6.04
C ILE A 23 -4.52 -2.89 -4.63
N PRO A 24 -5.72 -2.70 -4.02
CA PRO A 24 -5.81 -2.25 -2.64
C PRO A 24 -5.13 -3.22 -1.68
N ILE A 25 -4.40 -2.69 -0.70
CA ILE A 25 -3.82 -3.48 0.38
C ILE A 25 -4.96 -3.92 1.31
N LYS A 26 -5.34 -5.20 1.24
CA LYS A 26 -6.40 -5.81 2.06
C LYS A 26 -5.88 -6.77 3.14
N PHE A 27 -4.57 -7.01 3.15
CA PHE A 27 -3.94 -7.98 4.04
C PHE A 27 -3.49 -7.39 5.37
N ILE A 28 -3.52 -6.07 5.55
CA ILE A 28 -3.13 -5.36 6.79
C ILE A 28 -4.39 -5.01 7.57
N SER A 29 -4.39 -5.23 8.89
CA SER A 29 -5.44 -4.65 9.76
C SER A 29 -5.02 -3.27 10.28
N PHE A 30 -5.97 -2.34 10.30
CA PHE A 30 -5.83 -1.03 10.95
C PHE A 30 -6.36 -1.02 12.38
N ASN A 31 -7.00 -2.10 12.83
CA ASN A 31 -7.55 -2.24 14.16
C ASN A 31 -6.86 -3.41 14.88
N TRP A 32 -6.11 -3.08 15.93
CA TRP A 32 -5.37 -4.06 16.73
C TRP A 32 -6.26 -5.13 17.40
N LYS A 33 -7.58 -4.89 17.48
CA LYS A 33 -8.56 -5.85 18.01
C LYS A 33 -9.07 -6.84 16.97
N ASP A 34 -8.70 -6.70 15.70
CA ASP A 34 -9.12 -7.65 14.69
C ASP A 34 -8.35 -8.97 14.87
N GLU A 35 -9.05 -10.02 15.26
CA GLU A 35 -8.45 -11.36 15.39
C GLU A 35 -8.37 -12.08 14.04
N ASN A 36 -9.37 -11.84 13.17
CA ASN A 36 -9.53 -12.48 11.88
C ASN A 36 -9.48 -11.47 10.75
N CYS A 37 -8.91 -11.88 9.62
CA CYS A 37 -8.81 -11.10 8.42
C CYS A 37 -10.18 -10.71 7.90
N VAL A 38 -10.45 -9.40 7.84
CA VAL A 38 -11.71 -8.84 7.36
C VAL A 38 -12.02 -9.22 5.90
N TYR A 39 -11.00 -9.65 5.14
CA TYR A 39 -11.15 -10.04 3.75
C TYR A 39 -11.39 -11.53 3.53
N CYS A 40 -10.73 -12.42 4.29
CA CYS A 40 -10.77 -13.86 4.02
C CYS A 40 -11.12 -14.73 5.23
N GLY A 41 -11.28 -14.16 6.43
CA GLY A 41 -11.64 -14.85 7.66
C GLY A 41 -10.51 -15.59 8.38
N GLU A 42 -9.34 -15.76 7.76
CA GLU A 42 -8.17 -16.39 8.41
C GLU A 42 -7.64 -15.55 9.57
N LYS A 43 -7.03 -16.18 10.57
CA LYS A 43 -6.44 -15.45 11.70
C LYS A 43 -5.34 -14.49 11.24
N TYR A 44 -5.32 -13.28 11.80
CA TYR A 44 -4.21 -12.37 11.63
C TYR A 44 -2.96 -12.89 12.35
N ILE A 45 -1.80 -12.62 11.77
CA ILE A 45 -0.49 -12.85 12.38
C ILE A 45 0.12 -11.49 12.70
N LYS A 46 0.81 -11.41 13.83
CA LYS A 46 1.50 -10.20 14.25
C LYS A 46 2.92 -10.21 13.70
N ALA A 47 3.31 -9.15 12.98
CA ALA A 47 4.67 -8.96 12.51
C ALA A 47 5.63 -8.83 13.69
N PHE A 48 6.80 -9.45 13.57
CA PHE A 48 7.76 -9.57 14.68
C PHE A 48 8.31 -8.21 15.14
N PHE A 49 8.62 -7.32 14.19
CA PHE A 49 9.32 -6.07 14.48
C PHE A 49 8.41 -4.83 14.68
N CYS A 50 7.17 -4.84 14.19
CA CYS A 50 6.36 -3.60 14.13
C CYS A 50 4.96 -3.72 14.75
N TYR A 51 4.65 -4.82 15.46
CA TYR A 51 3.33 -5.08 16.05
C TYR A 51 2.13 -4.98 15.08
N GLN A 52 2.40 -4.88 13.79
CA GLN A 52 1.42 -4.79 12.73
C GLN A 52 0.75 -6.15 12.53
N LEU A 53 -0.58 -6.17 12.55
CA LEU A 53 -1.36 -7.35 12.20
C LEU A 53 -1.49 -7.47 10.67
N TYR A 54 -1.18 -8.64 10.13
CA TYR A 54 -1.29 -8.95 8.71
C TYR A 54 -1.74 -10.39 8.44
N CYS A 55 -2.45 -10.61 7.35
CA CYS A 55 -2.94 -11.92 6.95
C CYS A 55 -1.98 -12.53 5.93
N GLN A 56 -1.26 -13.59 6.32
CA GLN A 56 -0.25 -14.24 5.50
C GLN A 56 -0.81 -14.73 4.15
N LYS A 57 -1.98 -15.37 4.14
CA LYS A 57 -2.63 -15.86 2.92
C LYS A 57 -2.96 -14.74 1.93
N CYS A 58 -3.48 -13.62 2.44
CA CYS A 58 -3.81 -12.46 1.61
C CYS A 58 -2.56 -11.73 1.11
N LEU A 59 -1.50 -11.67 1.93
CA LEU A 59 -0.20 -11.13 1.51
C LEU A 59 0.40 -11.96 0.38
N SER A 60 0.42 -13.29 0.49
CA SER A 60 0.92 -14.17 -0.58
C SER A 60 0.14 -13.98 -1.88
N ARG A 61 -1.20 -13.88 -1.80
CA ARG A 61 -2.03 -13.57 -2.98
C ARG A 61 -1.68 -12.21 -3.57
N TYR A 62 -1.56 -11.18 -2.73
CA TYR A 62 -1.18 -9.85 -3.18
C TYR A 62 0.18 -9.85 -3.90
N ILE A 63 1.19 -10.55 -3.37
CA ILE A 63 2.52 -10.68 -4.00
C ILE A 63 2.42 -11.38 -5.36
N ASN A 64 1.64 -12.46 -5.47
CA ASN A 64 1.44 -13.14 -6.74
C ASN A 64 0.74 -12.21 -7.75
N ASP A 65 -0.33 -11.53 -7.33
CA ASP A 65 -1.09 -10.62 -8.20
C ASP A 65 -0.24 -9.42 -8.67
N ILE A 66 0.71 -8.92 -7.87
CA ILE A 66 1.63 -7.85 -8.31
C ILE A 66 2.81 -8.36 -9.14
N THR A 67 3.26 -9.60 -8.91
CA THR A 67 4.38 -10.21 -9.65
C THR A 67 3.96 -10.55 -11.08
N ASP A 68 2.74 -11.06 -11.25
CA ASP A 68 2.11 -11.24 -12.57
C ASP A 68 1.90 -9.89 -13.30
N ASN A 69 1.89 -8.78 -12.56
CA ASN A 69 1.73 -7.41 -13.07
C ASN A 69 3.03 -6.59 -13.15
N ASN A 70 4.21 -7.18 -12.87
CA ASN A 70 5.56 -6.72 -13.23
C ASN A 70 5.90 -5.21 -13.08
N ILE A 71 5.33 -4.44 -12.13
CA ILE A 71 5.53 -2.96 -12.09
C ILE A 71 5.95 -2.35 -10.74
N TYR A 72 5.88 -3.00 -9.56
CA TYR A 72 5.98 -2.23 -8.29
C TYR A 72 6.81 -2.82 -7.13
N LEU A 73 7.84 -3.62 -7.40
CA LEU A 73 8.60 -4.30 -6.35
C LEU A 73 10.04 -3.80 -6.14
N ASP A 74 10.33 -2.53 -6.45
CA ASP A 74 11.70 -2.02 -6.34
C ASP A 74 12.14 -1.53 -4.95
N ASN A 75 11.33 -1.65 -3.87
CA ASN A 75 11.77 -1.19 -2.53
C ASN A 75 11.19 -1.94 -1.31
N ALA A 76 10.57 -3.12 -1.47
CA ALA A 76 9.90 -3.82 -0.35
C ALA A 76 10.65 -5.06 0.16
N VAL A 77 11.92 -5.24 -0.17
CA VAL A 77 12.67 -6.49 0.10
C VAL A 77 13.42 -6.50 1.44
N GLU A 78 13.36 -5.45 2.26
CA GLU A 78 14.13 -5.40 3.52
C GLU A 78 13.29 -5.40 4.81
N ILE A 79 12.16 -6.11 4.81
CA ILE A 79 11.45 -6.44 6.06
C ILE A 79 11.21 -7.95 6.11
N VAL A 80 12.29 -8.69 6.39
CA VAL A 80 12.25 -10.05 6.93
C VAL A 80 12.94 -10.03 8.28
#